data_AF-J4UFW7-F1
#
_entry.id   AF-J4UFW7-F1
#
_cell.length_a   1.000
_cell.length_b   1.000
_cell.length_c   1.000
_cell.angle_alpha   90.00
_cell.angle_beta   90.00
_cell.angle_gamma   90.00
#
_symmetry.space_group_name_H-M   'P 1'
#
loop_
_entity.id
_entity.type
_entity.pdbx_description
1 polymer ?
#
loop_
_entity_poly.entity_id
_entity_poly.type
_entity_poly.pdbx_seq_one_letter_code
_entity_poly.pdbx_strand_id
1 'polypeptide(L)'
;MGYNYLRIRRAAKIVDNTEFEALIRKGQLIDLRDPAEFHRKHILGARNIPSNQLKSSLAALRKDKPILLYENQRGQRVTNAALYLKKQGFSEIYILSYGLDSWKGKVKTS
;
A
#
# COMPACT_ATOMS: atom_id res chain seq x y z
N MET A 1 7.44 0.85 21.47
CA MET A 1 7.00 0.22 20.19
C MET A 1 5.54 -0.27 20.14
N GLY A 2 4.66 -0.02 21.14
CA GLY A 2 3.28 -0.59 21.15
C GLY A 2 2.13 0.29 20.61
N TYR A 3 2.25 1.61 20.67
CA TYR A 3 1.12 2.53 20.39
C TYR A 3 0.66 2.57 18.92
N ASN A 4 1.56 2.38 17.96
CA ASN A 4 1.21 2.42 16.53
C ASN A 4 0.47 1.14 16.07
N TYR A 5 0.67 0.00 16.73
CA TYR A 5 0.10 -1.28 16.31
C TYR A 5 -1.43 -1.35 16.49
N LEU A 6 -1.94 -0.80 17.59
CA LEU A 6 -3.39 -0.74 17.84
C LEU A 6 -4.11 0.27 16.94
N ARG A 7 -3.41 1.32 16.51
CA ARG A 7 -3.96 2.34 15.61
C ARG A 7 -4.01 1.83 14.18
N ILE A 8 -2.96 1.12 13.72
CA ILE A 8 -2.94 0.59 12.36
C ILE A 8 -3.99 -0.49 12.16
N ARG A 9 -4.24 -1.38 13.13
CA ARG A 9 -5.27 -2.42 13.02
C ARG A 9 -6.71 -1.88 12.93
N ARG A 10 -6.95 -0.65 13.42
CA ARG A 10 -8.23 0.05 13.24
C ARG A 10 -8.33 0.79 11.90
N ALA A 11 -7.19 1.10 11.30
CA ALA A 11 -7.12 1.88 10.06
C ALA A 11 -7.01 1.00 8.81
N ALA A 12 -6.32 -0.13 8.89
CA ALA A 12 -6.04 -1.01 7.77
C ALA A 12 -5.95 -2.47 8.20
N LYS A 13 -6.25 -3.37 7.27
CA LYS A 13 -6.03 -4.82 7.42
C LYS A 13 -4.66 -5.17 6.86
N ILE A 14 -3.83 -5.82 7.68
CA ILE A 14 -2.58 -6.39 7.20
C ILE A 14 -2.88 -7.78 6.66
N VAL A 15 -2.49 -8.04 5.42
CA VAL A 15 -2.82 -9.27 4.70
C VAL A 15 -1.56 -9.94 4.17
N ASP A 16 -1.61 -11.26 4.01
CA ASP A 16 -0.51 -12.04 3.45
C ASP A 16 -0.43 -11.95 1.92
N ASN A 17 0.53 -12.64 1.32
CA ASN A 17 0.72 -12.64 -0.13
C ASN A 17 -0.53 -13.10 -0.89
N THR A 18 -1.15 -14.19 -0.44
CA THR A 18 -2.28 -14.85 -1.13
C THR A 18 -3.52 -13.97 -1.10
N GLU A 19 -3.85 -13.42 0.07
CA GLU A 19 -4.99 -12.51 0.22
C GLU A 19 -4.74 -11.19 -0.52
N PHE A 20 -3.52 -10.65 -0.45
CA PHE A 20 -3.16 -9.43 -1.17
C PHE A 20 -3.30 -9.62 -2.69
N GLU A 21 -2.83 -10.74 -3.25
CA GLU A 21 -2.95 -11.05 -4.68
C GLU A 21 -4.41 -11.12 -5.14
N ALA A 22 -5.28 -11.77 -4.36
CA ALA A 22 -6.71 -11.87 -4.67
C ALA A 22 -7.41 -10.50 -4.70
N LEU A 23 -6.94 -9.56 -3.87
CA LEU A 23 -7.50 -8.21 -3.78
C LEU A 23 -6.99 -7.26 -4.88
N ILE A 24 -5.82 -7.51 -5.50
CA ILE A 24 -5.25 -6.63 -6.54
C ILE A 24 -6.25 -6.37 -7.66
N ARG A 25 -7.01 -7.39 -8.09
CA ARG A 25 -7.98 -7.26 -9.19
C ARG A 25 -9.19 -6.37 -8.85
N LYS A 26 -9.47 -6.17 -7.55
CA LYS A 26 -10.65 -5.43 -7.06
C LYS A 26 -10.30 -4.03 -6.54
N GLY A 27 -9.02 -3.79 -6.24
CA GLY A 27 -8.57 -2.56 -5.60
C GLY A 27 -7.57 -1.74 -6.41
N GLN A 28 -7.12 -0.66 -5.80
CA GLN A 28 -6.09 0.24 -6.30
C GLN A 28 -4.77 -0.15 -5.65
N LEU A 29 -3.89 -0.78 -6.42
CA LEU A 29 -2.57 -1.19 -5.97
C LEU A 29 -1.58 -0.02 -6.03
N ILE A 30 -1.12 0.44 -4.86
CA ILE A 30 -0.28 1.63 -4.72
C ILE A 30 1.08 1.25 -4.12
N ASP A 31 2.13 1.62 -4.84
CA ASP A 31 3.51 1.56 -4.39
C ASP A 31 3.93 2.91 -3.80
N LEU A 32 4.31 2.91 -2.52
CA LEU A 32 4.65 4.12 -1.77
C LEU A 32 6.12 4.55 -1.89
N ARG A 33 6.95 3.76 -2.58
CA ARG A 33 8.39 3.98 -2.70
C ARG A 33 8.72 5.08 -3.71
N ASP A 34 9.99 5.45 -3.78
CA ASP A 34 10.44 6.46 -4.73
C ASP A 34 10.39 5.95 -6.18
N PRO A 35 10.21 6.84 -7.18
CA PRO A 35 10.04 6.44 -8.58
C PRO A 35 11.18 5.58 -9.13
N ALA A 36 12.41 5.83 -8.69
CA ALA A 36 13.58 5.04 -9.08
C ALA A 36 13.49 3.59 -8.57
N GLU A 37 13.00 3.37 -7.35
CA GLU A 37 12.79 2.02 -6.79
C GLU A 37 11.66 1.29 -7.52
N PHE A 38 10.57 2.01 -7.79
CA PHE A 38 9.45 1.50 -8.55
C PHE A 38 9.87 1.05 -9.95
N HIS A 39 10.63 1.89 -10.67
CA HIS A 39 11.06 1.58 -12.03
C HIS A 39 11.91 0.31 -12.13
N ARG A 40 12.81 0.09 -11.15
CA ARG A 40 13.65 -1.12 -11.09
C ARG A 40 12.83 -2.40 -10.91
N LYS A 41 11.88 -2.39 -9.96
CA LYS A 41 11.04 -3.56 -9.65
C LYS A 41 9.80 -3.11 -8.90
N HIS A 42 8.61 -3.50 -9.34
CA HIS A 42 7.35 -3.26 -8.63
C HIS A 42 6.35 -4.41 -8.85
N ILE A 43 5.30 -4.49 -8.04
CA ILE A 43 4.21 -5.48 -8.26
C ILE A 43 3.49 -5.14 -9.56
N LEU A 44 3.22 -6.14 -10.40
CA LEU A 44 2.57 -5.93 -11.69
C LEU A 44 1.21 -5.23 -11.53
N GLY A 45 1.00 -4.12 -12.24
CA GLY A 45 -0.23 -3.32 -12.18
C GLY A 45 -0.26 -2.28 -11.06
N ALA A 46 0.81 -2.14 -10.28
CA ALA A 46 0.91 -1.10 -9.27
C ALA A 46 1.03 0.30 -9.90
N ARG A 47 0.42 1.30 -9.24
CA ARG A 47 0.65 2.73 -9.50
C ARG A 47 1.64 3.25 -8.48
N ASN A 48 2.67 3.95 -8.92
CA ASN A 48 3.57 4.63 -8.00
C ASN A 48 2.94 5.92 -7.47
N ILE A 49 2.75 6.01 -6.16
CA ILE A 49 2.43 7.25 -5.46
C ILE A 49 3.39 7.33 -4.28
N PRO A 50 4.54 7.98 -4.45
CA PRO A 50 5.51 8.15 -3.39
C PRO A 50 4.86 8.71 -2.12
N SER A 51 5.24 8.20 -0.96
CA SER A 51 4.59 8.55 0.32
C SER A 51 4.56 10.05 0.64
N ASN A 52 5.58 10.80 0.20
CA ASN A 52 5.65 12.26 0.32
C ASN A 52 4.63 12.98 -0.59
N GLN A 53 4.23 12.37 -1.70
CA GLN A 53 3.26 12.89 -2.67
C GLN A 53 1.83 12.39 -2.41
N LEU A 54 1.62 11.46 -1.48
CA LEU A 54 0.30 10.88 -1.20
C LEU A 54 -0.77 11.94 -0.89
N LYS A 55 -0.40 13.01 -0.16
CA LYS A 55 -1.33 14.08 0.21
C LYS A 55 -1.83 14.87 -1.00
N SER A 56 -0.94 15.21 -1.92
CA SER A 56 -1.29 15.93 -3.15
C SER A 56 -2.00 15.04 -4.17
N SER A 57 -1.78 13.73 -4.10
CA SER A 57 -2.34 12.74 -5.04
C SER A 57 -3.68 12.14 -4.61
N LEU A 58 -4.30 12.64 -3.54
CA LEU A 58 -5.58 12.12 -3.02
C LEU A 58 -6.70 12.13 -4.05
N ALA A 59 -6.78 13.17 -4.88
CA ALA A 59 -7.81 13.29 -5.92
C ALA A 59 -7.71 12.18 -6.99
N ALA A 60 -6.54 11.55 -7.13
CA ALA A 60 -6.31 10.46 -8.06
C ALA A 60 -6.68 9.08 -7.49
N LEU A 61 -7.18 9.03 -6.25
CA LEU A 61 -7.61 7.82 -5.55
C LEU A 61 -9.14 7.82 -5.37
N ARG A 62 -9.74 6.70 -5.77
CA ARG A 62 -11.17 6.45 -5.62
C ARG A 62 -11.50 5.97 -4.21
N LYS A 63 -12.45 6.62 -3.53
CA LYS A 63 -12.87 6.23 -2.16
C LYS A 63 -13.78 5.00 -2.14
N ASP A 64 -14.42 4.70 -3.26
CA ASP A 64 -15.33 3.56 -3.44
C ASP A 64 -14.61 2.23 -3.75
N LYS A 65 -13.28 2.26 -3.86
CA LYS A 65 -12.47 1.08 -4.17
C LYS A 65 -11.46 0.80 -3.05
N PRO A 66 -11.20 -0.48 -2.73
CA PRO A 66 -10.11 -0.88 -1.86
C PRO A 66 -8.78 -0.25 -2.24
N ILE A 67 -8.00 0.17 -1.25
CA ILE A 67 -6.62 0.61 -1.43
C ILE A 67 -5.69 -0.49 -0.94
N LEU A 68 -4.79 -0.95 -1.79
CA LEU A 68 -3.74 -1.90 -1.44
C LEU A 68 -2.40 -1.16 -1.41
N LEU A 69 -1.75 -1.13 -0.24
CA LEU A 69 -0.49 -0.41 -0.03
C LEU A 69 0.66 -1.38 0.20
N TYR A 70 1.81 -1.07 -0.38
CA TYR A 70 3.06 -1.72 -0.03
C TYR A 70 4.27 -0.79 -0.17
N GLU A 71 5.39 -1.25 0.38
CA GLU A 71 6.75 -0.73 0.22
C GLU A 71 7.73 -1.92 0.29
N ASN A 72 9.05 -1.71 0.36
CA ASN A 72 10.05 -2.81 0.36
C ASN A 72 9.82 -3.78 1.52
N GLN A 73 9.78 -3.24 2.74
CA GLN A 73 9.48 -3.95 3.97
C GLN A 73 8.45 -3.14 4.74
N ARG A 74 7.48 -3.81 5.37
CA ARG A 74 6.44 -3.11 6.14
C ARG A 74 7.09 -2.22 7.21
N GLY A 75 6.96 -0.91 7.04
CA GLY A 75 7.60 0.07 7.91
C GLY A 75 6.70 1.25 8.27
N GLN A 76 7.35 2.35 8.64
CA GLN A 76 6.65 3.56 9.07
C GLN A 76 5.91 4.24 7.92
N ARG A 77 6.43 4.13 6.70
CA ARG A 77 5.89 4.76 5.51
C ARG A 77 4.49 4.24 5.19
N VAL A 78 4.32 2.91 5.09
CA VAL A 78 3.01 2.30 4.84
C VAL A 78 2.04 2.51 6.00
N THR A 79 2.55 2.50 7.23
CA THR A 79 1.76 2.78 8.44
C THR A 79 1.18 4.20 8.41
N ASN A 80 2.01 5.20 8.11
CA ASN A 80 1.59 6.60 8.02
C ASN A 80 0.59 6.83 6.88
N ALA A 81 0.84 6.22 5.72
CA ALA A 81 -0.04 6.31 4.57
C ALA A 81 -1.44 5.76 4.89
N ALA A 82 -1.51 4.57 5.50
CA ALA A 82 -2.78 3.96 5.87
C ALA A 82 -3.56 4.77 6.92
N LEU A 83 -2.89 5.27 7.97
CA LEU A 83 -3.53 6.14 8.97
C LEU A 83 -4.05 7.44 8.34
N TYR A 84 -3.28 8.03 7.43
CA TYR A 84 -3.68 9.22 6.70
C TYR A 84 -4.90 8.96 5.83
N LEU A 85 -4.87 7.91 5.00
CA LEU A 85 -6.00 7.53 4.14
C LEU A 85 -7.26 7.23 4.96
N LYS A 86 -7.13 6.54 6.10
CA LYS A 86 -8.28 6.31 6.99
C LYS A 86 -8.91 7.62 7.46
N LYS A 87 -8.08 8.61 7.84
CA LYS A 87 -8.53 9.95 8.24
C LYS A 87 -9.23 10.71 7.09
N GLN A 88 -8.85 10.43 5.84
CA GLN A 88 -9.48 11.03 4.65
C GLN A 88 -10.79 10.33 4.21
N GLY A 89 -11.23 9.31 4.96
CA GLY A 89 -12.50 8.61 4.72
C GLY A 89 -12.40 7.39 3.82
N PHE A 90 -11.21 6.85 3.58
CA PHE A 90 -11.06 5.55 2.92
C PHE A 90 -11.45 4.43 3.91
N SER A 91 -12.38 3.58 3.51
CA SER A 91 -12.96 2.53 4.35
C SER A 91 -12.11 1.25 4.31
N GLU A 92 -11.72 0.83 3.11
CA GLU A 92 -11.05 -0.43 2.84
C GLU A 92 -9.59 -0.20 2.48
N ILE A 93 -8.70 -0.41 3.45
CA ILE A 93 -7.24 -0.23 3.29
C ILE A 93 -6.56 -1.54 3.67
N TYR A 94 -5.74 -2.06 2.77
CA TYR A 94 -4.99 -3.30 2.92
C TYR A 94 -3.49 -3.03 2.82
N ILE A 95 -2.71 -3.68 3.67
CA ILE A 95 -1.25 -3.55 3.72
C ILE A 95 -0.61 -4.91 3.48
N LEU A 96 0.35 -4.98 2.56
CA LEU A 96 1.16 -6.18 2.37
C LEU A 96 2.05 -6.43 3.60
N SER A 97 1.88 -7.59 4.25
CA SER A 97 2.47 -7.89 5.56
C SER A 97 3.99 -7.83 5.60
N TYR A 98 4.66 -8.38 4.59
CA TYR A 98 6.13 -8.50 4.53
C TYR A 98 6.77 -7.62 3.46
N GLY A 99 5.99 -6.74 2.84
CA GLY A 99 6.44 -5.85 1.77
C GLY A 99 6.87 -6.57 0.48
N LEU A 100 7.41 -5.80 -0.47
CA LEU A 100 7.84 -6.28 -1.78
C LEU A 100 8.98 -7.30 -1.71
N ASP A 101 9.87 -7.20 -0.72
CA ASP A 101 11.03 -8.09 -0.60
C ASP A 101 10.61 -9.56 -0.42
N SER A 102 9.45 -9.76 0.20
CA SER A 102 8.83 -11.08 0.43
C SER A 102 7.63 -11.33 -0.48
N TRP A 103 7.45 -10.52 -1.53
CA TRP A 103 6.37 -10.69 -2.48
C TRP A 103 6.66 -11.86 -3.43
N LYS A 104 5.72 -12.81 -3.50
CA LYS A 104 5.85 -14.03 -4.32
C LYS A 104 5.07 -13.98 -5.64
N GLY A 105 4.23 -12.96 -5.82
CA GLY A 105 3.43 -12.80 -7.02
C GLY A 105 4.18 -12.15 -8.18
N LYS A 106 3.44 -11.80 -9.24
CA LYS A 106 4.02 -11.18 -10.44
C LYS A 106 4.60 -9.80 -10.15
N VAL A 107 5.79 -9.56 -10.68
CA VAL A 107 6.46 -8.26 -10.65
C VAL A 107 6.74 -7.80 -12.07
N LYS A 108 6.83 -6.48 -12.25
CA LYS A 108 7.42 -5.86 -13.44
C LYS A 108 8.80 -5.33 -13.05
N THR A 109 9.78 -5.70 -13.86
CA THR A 109 11.16 -5.19 -13.82
C THR A 109 11.43 -4.50 -15.14
N SER A 110 12.15 -3.38 -15.11
CA SER A 110 12.58 -2.66 -16.31
C SER A 110 14.07 -2.81 -16.49
#